data_AF-A0A2U2ZHE5-F1
#
_entry.id   AF-A0A2U2ZHE5-F1
#
_cell.length_a   1.000
_cell.length_b   1.000
_cell.length_c   1.000
_cell.angle_alpha   90.00
_cell.angle_beta   90.00
_cell.angle_gamma   90.00
#
_symmetry.space_group_name_H-M   'P 1'
#
loop_
_entity.id
_entity.type
_entity.pdbx_description
1 polymer ?
#
loop_
_entity_poly.entity_id
_entity_poly.type
_entity_poly.pdbx_seq_one_letter_code
_entity_poly.pdbx_strand_id
1 'polypeptide(L)'
;MLLLSGVLSILQGIAGIAKDHLFGVPRYYEYRFDLTSWGWIHLVVGVALVIVGMGVLRAMSWGRAAGVTTASISLVTQFMFIPYYPLWSISVMALDLIILWALARIAIA
;
A
#
# COMPACT_ATOMS: atom_id res chain seq x y z
N MET A 1 5.40 2.22 -10.93
CA MET A 1 4.74 1.25 -10.03
C MET A 1 4.26 1.90 -8.73
N LEU A 2 5.04 2.78 -8.06
CA LEU A 2 4.59 3.52 -6.87
C LEU A 2 3.23 4.22 -7.04
N LEU A 3 3.03 4.95 -8.13
CA LEU A 3 1.75 5.62 -8.43
C LEU A 3 0.58 4.63 -8.53
N LEU A 4 0.79 3.48 -9.17
CA LEU A 4 -0.25 2.46 -9.34
C LEU A 4 -0.61 1.80 -8.00
N SER A 5 0.40 1.36 -7.23
CA SER A 5 0.20 0.83 -5.86
C SER A 5 -0.52 1.86 -4.97
N GLY A 6 -0.13 3.13 -5.09
CA GLY A 6 -0.76 4.24 -4.37
C GLY A 6 -2.23 4.45 -4.73
N VAL A 7 -2.57 4.51 -6.02
CA VAL A 7 -3.97 4.66 -6.47
C VAL A 7 -4.82 3.48 -6.03
N LEU A 8 -4.33 2.24 -6.18
CA LEU A 8 -5.07 1.06 -5.72
C LEU A 8 -5.26 1.05 -4.20
N SER A 9 -4.27 1.50 -3.43
CA SER A 9 -4.40 1.65 -1.98
C SER A 9 -5.38 2.75 -1.57
N ILE A 10 -5.44 3.86 -2.32
CA ILE A 10 -6.45 4.92 -2.12
C ILE A 10 -7.85 4.37 -2.34
N LEU A 11 -8.07 3.65 -3.45
CA LEU A 11 -9.37 3.06 -3.76
C LEU A 11 -9.81 2.04 -2.70
N GLN A 12 -8.89 1.19 -2.25
CA GLN A 12 -9.11 0.26 -1.13
C GLN A 12 -9.48 1.01 0.15
N GLY A 13 -8.76 2.10 0.43
CA GLY A 13 -9.00 2.95 1.59
C GLY A 13 -10.40 3.55 1.60
N ILE A 14 -10.81 4.13 0.46
CA ILE A 14 -12.15 4.71 0.28
C ILE A 14 -13.23 3.65 0.46
N ALA A 15 -13.08 2.48 -0.16
CA ALA A 15 -14.04 1.37 0.00
C ALA A 15 -14.15 0.90 1.46
N GLY A 16 -13.02 0.84 2.18
CA GLY A 16 -13.00 0.50 3.61
C GLY A 16 -13.68 1.55 4.49
N ILE A 17 -13.47 2.83 4.21
CA ILE A 17 -14.14 3.95 4.91
C ILE A 17 -15.65 3.92 4.64
N ALA A 18 -16.06 3.69 3.38
CA ALA A 18 -17.45 3.59 2.96
C ALA A 18 -18.16 2.33 3.50
N LYS A 19 -17.39 1.37 4.04
CA LYS A 19 -17.87 0.08 4.55
C LYS A 19 -18.58 -0.74 3.46
N ASP A 20 -18.01 -0.76 2.27
CA ASP A 20 -18.53 -1.55 1.17
C ASP A 20 -18.63 -3.04 1.54
N HIS A 21 -19.62 -3.74 0.99
CA HIS A 21 -19.86 -5.16 1.26
C HIS A 21 -18.83 -6.10 0.61
N LEU A 22 -17.77 -5.53 0.02
CA LEU A 22 -16.71 -6.25 -0.68
C LEU A 22 -15.78 -7.00 0.28
N PHE A 23 -15.72 -6.60 1.56
CA PHE A 23 -14.76 -7.13 2.53
C PHE A 23 -15.35 -8.28 3.37
N GLY A 24 -14.56 -9.34 3.54
CA GLY A 24 -14.83 -10.36 4.54
C GLY A 24 -14.57 -9.84 5.94
N VAL A 25 -15.41 -10.20 6.92
CA VAL A 25 -15.20 -9.84 8.34
C VAL A 25 -14.56 -11.03 9.08
N PRO A 26 -13.30 -10.93 9.55
CA PRO A 26 -12.67 -12.00 10.29
C PRO A 26 -13.31 -12.18 11.68
N ARG A 27 -13.70 -13.42 12.03
CA ARG A 27 -14.27 -13.74 13.36
C ARG A 27 -13.21 -13.79 14.48
N TYR A 28 -11.98 -14.22 14.17
CA TYR A 28 -10.89 -14.42 15.13
C TYR A 28 -9.56 -13.91 14.55
N TYR A 29 -9.32 -12.59 14.58
CA TYR A 29 -8.08 -12.00 14.12
C TYR A 29 -7.51 -11.06 15.18
N GLU A 30 -6.27 -11.28 15.59
CA GLU A 30 -5.63 -10.56 16.71
C GLU A 30 -5.40 -9.07 16.39
N TYR A 31 -5.16 -8.73 15.11
CA TYR A 31 -5.03 -7.33 14.64
C TYR A 31 -6.37 -6.77 14.16
N ARG A 32 -7.42 -6.96 14.97
CA ARG A 32 -8.79 -6.56 14.66
C ARG A 32 -8.98 -5.05 14.73
N PHE A 33 -8.52 -4.35 13.71
CA PHE A 33 -9.05 -3.02 13.41
C PHE A 33 -10.40 -3.16 12.72
N ASP A 34 -11.30 -2.21 12.97
CA ASP A 34 -12.51 -2.12 12.17
C ASP A 34 -12.18 -1.73 10.73
N LEU A 35 -13.12 -1.98 9.82
CA LEU A 35 -12.89 -1.75 8.39
C LEU A 35 -12.64 -0.26 8.08
N THR A 36 -13.22 0.65 8.86
CA THR A 36 -13.02 2.09 8.70
C THR A 36 -11.59 2.50 9.04
N SER A 37 -11.02 1.94 10.12
CA SER A 37 -9.64 2.16 10.53
C SER A 37 -8.66 1.66 9.46
N TRP A 38 -8.90 0.45 8.93
CA TRP A 38 -8.14 -0.05 7.77
C TRP A 38 -8.28 0.84 6.55
N GLY A 39 -9.48 1.34 6.29
CA GLY A 39 -9.76 2.28 5.20
C GLY A 39 -8.89 3.53 5.29
N TRP A 40 -8.79 4.14 6.46
CA TRP A 40 -7.92 5.30 6.69
C TRP A 40 -6.43 4.96 6.54
N ILE A 41 -5.99 3.81 7.04
CA ILE A 41 -4.59 3.36 6.90
C ILE A 41 -4.21 3.27 5.42
N HIS A 42 -4.99 2.54 4.60
CA HIS A 42 -4.68 2.38 3.18
C HIS A 42 -4.82 3.68 2.39
N LEU A 43 -5.75 4.56 2.77
CA LEU A 43 -5.89 5.88 2.15
C LEU A 43 -4.63 6.73 2.36
N VAL A 44 -4.16 6.85 3.62
CA VAL A 44 -2.97 7.64 3.95
C VAL A 44 -1.72 7.07 3.29
N VAL A 45 -1.53 5.75 3.36
CA VAL A 45 -0.41 5.05 2.70
C VAL A 45 -0.47 5.27 1.19
N GLY A 46 -1.65 5.16 0.58
CA GLY A 46 -1.83 5.35 -0.85
C GLY A 46 -1.50 6.78 -1.31
N VAL A 47 -1.93 7.80 -0.55
CA VAL A 47 -1.55 9.20 -0.81
C VAL A 47 -0.04 9.39 -0.69
N ALA A 48 0.60 8.82 0.33
CA ALA A 48 2.05 8.88 0.49
C ALA A 48 2.79 8.23 -0.68
N LEU A 49 2.36 7.05 -1.13
CA LEU A 49 2.92 6.36 -2.30
C LEU A 49 2.81 7.22 -3.58
N VAL A 50 1.69 7.92 -3.77
CA VAL A 50 1.51 8.83 -4.92
C VAL A 50 2.49 10.00 -4.84
N ILE A 51 2.57 10.68 -3.69
CA ILE A 51 3.49 11.81 -3.48
C ILE A 51 4.94 11.39 -3.72
N VAL A 52 5.34 10.25 -3.15
CA VAL A 52 6.69 9.72 -3.29
C VAL A 52 6.96 9.26 -4.72
N GLY A 53 5.98 8.64 -5.38
CA GLY A 53 6.06 8.28 -6.80
C GLY A 53 6.35 9.48 -7.69
N MET A 54 5.72 10.63 -7.42
CA MET A 54 6.03 11.89 -8.12
C MET A 54 7.46 12.37 -7.84
N GLY A 55 7.95 12.25 -6.61
CA GLY A 55 9.33 12.58 -6.27
C GLY A 55 10.36 11.71 -7.00
N VAL A 56 10.10 10.41 -7.12
CA VAL A 56 10.93 9.47 -7.91
C VAL A 56 10.94 9.84 -9.40
N LEU A 57 9.77 10.15 -9.99
CA LEU A 57 9.68 10.55 -11.39
C LEU A 57 10.43 11.86 -11.70
N ARG A 58 10.51 12.76 -10.71
CA ARG A 58 11.25 14.02 -10.80
C ARG A 58 12.73 13.89 -10.42
N ALA A 59 13.24 12.68 -10.21
CA ALA A 59 14.61 12.40 -9.80
C ALA A 59 15.04 13.19 -8.53
N MET A 60 14.11 13.39 -7.58
CA MET A 60 14.42 14.09 -6.34
C MET A 60 15.37 13.26 -5.47
N SER A 61 16.29 13.91 -4.76
CA SER A 61 17.32 13.24 -3.93
C SER A 61 16.75 12.31 -2.86
N TRP A 62 15.58 12.64 -2.32
CA TRP A 62 14.88 11.83 -1.31
C TRP A 62 14.00 10.72 -1.90
N GLY A 63 13.70 10.77 -3.21
CA GLY A 63 12.69 9.91 -3.84
C GLY A 63 12.95 8.42 -3.65
N ARG A 64 14.21 8.00 -3.72
CA ARG A 64 14.59 6.58 -3.53
C ARG A 64 14.35 6.12 -2.09
N ALA A 65 14.90 6.84 -1.12
CA ALA A 65 14.79 6.48 0.30
C ALA A 65 13.32 6.46 0.74
N ALA A 66 12.57 7.52 0.41
CA ALA A 66 11.15 7.57 0.69
C ALA A 66 10.38 6.46 -0.02
N GLY A 67 10.71 6.14 -1.28
CA GLY A 67 10.10 5.07 -2.05
C GLY A 67 10.21 3.70 -1.39
N VAL A 68 11.41 3.36 -0.92
CA VAL A 68 11.67 2.12 -0.18
C VAL A 68 10.87 2.08 1.12
N THR A 69 10.85 3.18 1.88
CA THR A 69 10.10 3.27 3.14
C THR A 69 8.61 3.11 2.91
N THR A 70 8.02 3.86 1.98
CA THR A 70 6.56 3.81 1.73
C THR A 70 6.11 2.49 1.13
N ALA A 71 6.89 1.89 0.22
CA ALA A 71 6.57 0.58 -0.34
C ALA A 71 6.64 -0.52 0.71
N SER A 72 7.61 -0.45 1.64
CA SER A 72 7.71 -1.39 2.77
C SER A 72 6.50 -1.28 3.70
N ILE A 73 6.07 -0.05 4.03
CA ILE A 73 4.87 0.18 4.85
C ILE A 73 3.64 -0.38 4.15
N SER A 74 3.47 -0.07 2.85
CA SER A 74 2.38 -0.61 2.05
C SER A 74 2.35 -2.13 2.08
N LEU A 75 3.47 -2.80 1.81
CA LEU A 75 3.59 -4.25 1.82
C LEU A 75 3.11 -4.86 3.15
N VAL A 76 3.55 -4.30 4.28
CA VAL A 76 3.16 -4.77 5.61
C VAL A 76 1.66 -4.55 5.86
N THR A 77 1.14 -3.37 5.53
CA THR A 77 -0.30 -3.09 5.72
C THR A 77 -1.17 -3.99 4.85
N GLN A 78 -0.75 -4.27 3.62
CA GLN A 78 -1.47 -5.20 2.73
C GLN A 78 -1.41 -6.64 3.26
N PHE A 79 -0.26 -7.09 3.79
CA PHE A 79 -0.16 -8.39 4.43
C PHE A 79 -1.14 -8.55 5.60
N MET A 80 -1.24 -7.52 6.46
CA MET A 80 -2.19 -7.51 7.57
C MET A 80 -3.66 -7.46 7.10
N PHE A 81 -3.92 -6.93 5.91
CA PHE A 81 -5.26 -6.81 5.34
C PHE A 81 -5.74 -8.08 4.59
N ILE A 82 -4.86 -9.08 4.40
CA ILE A 82 -5.20 -10.35 3.72
C ILE A 82 -6.51 -10.97 4.24
N PRO A 83 -6.79 -11.08 5.55
CA PRO A 83 -8.02 -11.70 6.04
C PRO A 83 -9.31 -10.97 5.64
N TYR A 84 -9.23 -9.70 5.23
CA TYR A 84 -10.37 -8.88 4.83
C TYR A 84 -10.62 -8.96 3.32
N TYR A 85 -9.56 -8.85 2.50
CA TYR A 85 -9.66 -9.02 1.06
C TYR A 85 -8.36 -9.54 0.43
N PRO A 86 -8.18 -10.88 0.33
CA PRO A 86 -6.92 -11.49 -0.10
C PRO A 86 -6.49 -11.09 -1.52
N LEU A 87 -7.43 -11.09 -2.48
CA LEU A 87 -7.11 -10.82 -3.89
C LEU A 87 -6.60 -9.40 -4.10
N TRP A 88 -7.22 -8.41 -3.46
CA TRP A 88 -6.76 -7.03 -3.50
C TRP A 88 -5.38 -6.91 -2.84
N SER A 89 -5.25 -7.47 -1.63
CA SER A 89 -4.02 -7.40 -0.84
C SER A 89 -2.82 -7.98 -1.58
N ILE A 90 -2.96 -9.19 -2.11
CA ILE A 90 -1.88 -9.89 -2.84
C ILE A 90 -1.49 -9.11 -4.11
N SER A 91 -2.46 -8.53 -4.81
CA SER A 91 -2.19 -7.74 -6.01
C SER A 91 -1.33 -6.50 -5.70
N VAL A 92 -1.64 -5.77 -4.64
CA VAL A 92 -0.85 -4.60 -4.23
C VAL A 92 0.49 -5.03 -3.65
N MET A 93 0.55 -6.10 -2.85
CA MET A 93 1.82 -6.66 -2.37
C MET A 93 2.78 -7.02 -3.49
N ALA A 94 2.28 -7.60 -4.59
CA ALA A 94 3.11 -7.92 -5.74
C ALA A 94 3.72 -6.66 -6.37
N LEU A 95 2.95 -5.57 -6.48
CA LEU A 95 3.46 -4.28 -6.93
C LEU A 95 4.53 -3.73 -5.98
N ASP A 96 4.30 -3.84 -4.67
CA ASP A 96 5.23 -3.36 -3.64
C ASP A 96 6.56 -4.10 -3.69
N LEU A 97 6.56 -5.42 -3.88
CA LEU A 97 7.78 -6.21 -4.07
C LEU A 97 8.55 -5.80 -5.33
N ILE A 98 7.85 -5.56 -6.45
CA ILE A 98 8.46 -5.07 -7.68
C ILE A 98 9.08 -3.69 -7.47
N ILE A 99 8.40 -2.79 -6.75
CA ILE A 99 8.91 -1.45 -6.40
C ILE A 99 10.19 -1.57 -5.58
N LEU A 100 10.16 -2.37 -4.51
CA LEU A 100 11.30 -2.56 -3.62
C LEU A 100 12.50 -3.12 -4.38
N TRP A 101 12.28 -4.15 -5.20
CA TRP A 101 13.32 -4.72 -6.04
C TRP A 101 13.90 -3.68 -7.03
N ALA A 102 13.04 -2.91 -7.70
CA ALA A 102 13.50 -1.89 -8.66
C ALA A 102 14.35 -0.81 -7.98
N LEU A 103 13.90 -0.30 -6.83
CA LEU A 103 14.62 0.73 -6.07
C LEU A 103 15.91 0.20 -5.43
N ALA A 104 15.94 -1.07 -5.02
CA ALA A 104 17.13 -1.71 -4.45
C ALA A 104 18.19 -1.99 -5.52
N ARG A 105 17.82 -2.43 -6.72
CA ARG A 105 18.79 -2.69 -7.80
C ARG A 105 19.46 -1.43 -8.33
N ILE A 106 18.74 -0.31 -8.36
CA ILE A 106 19.31 1.00 -8.73
C ILE A 106 20.40 1.45 -7.74
N ALA A 107 20.43 0.91 -6.51
CA ALA A 107 21.44 1.27 -5.51
C ALA A 107 22.81 0.60 -5.73
N ILE A 108 22.92 -0.36 -6.65
CA ILE A 108 24.14 -1.17 -6.88
C ILE A 108 24.80 -0.81 -8.23
N ALA A 109 24.28 0.17 -8.97
CA ALA A 109 24.80 0.60 -10.27
C ALA A 109 25.50 1.96 -10.20
#